data_AF-A0A392MDL2-F1
#
_entry.id   AF-A0A392MDL2-F1
#
_cell.length_a   1.000
_cell.length_b   1.000
_cell.length_c   1.000
_cell.angle_alpha   90.00
_cell.angle_beta   90.00
_cell.angle_gamma   90.00
#
_symmetry.space_group_name_H-M   'P 1'
#
loop_
_entity.id
_entity.type
_entity.pdbx_description
1 polymer ?
#
loop_
_entity_poly.entity_id
_entity_poly.type
_entity_poly.pdbx_seq_one_letter_code
_entity_poly.pdbx_strand_id
1 'polypeptide(L)'
;METNGFWLLDKRQRVAENLLKNVDFKNLFHCSASFINAEDLDNHFDNCNFRAVVCNNVGCNARFSAVHLKEHDEHCPFKIIPCEQKCTDNIMRRDMDRHCITVCPMKLVNCPFYAVGCRSAIAQCMVGKHCSDDLQSHLLHLLKGIHKDASGGDLNRRVELIVQ
;
A
#
# COMPACT_ATOMS: atom_id res chain seq x y z
N MET A 1 20.93 20.81 45.37
CA MET A 1 20.90 19.90 46.54
C MET A 1 21.16 18.49 46.01
N GLU A 2 22.40 18.01 46.14
CA GLU A 2 22.75 16.62 45.81
C GLU A 2 22.31 15.72 46.99
N THR A 3 21.10 15.16 46.89
CA THR A 3 20.65 14.16 47.85
C THR A 3 21.35 12.84 47.54
N ASN A 4 22.34 12.50 48.38
CA ASN A 4 23.17 11.29 48.42
C ASN A 4 24.40 11.27 47.50
N GLY A 5 25.56 11.64 48.08
CA GLY A 5 26.91 11.53 47.50
C GLY A 5 27.39 10.10 47.15
N PHE A 6 26.50 9.10 47.19
CA PHE A 6 26.79 7.74 46.74
C PHE A 6 26.70 7.61 45.20
N TRP A 7 25.97 8.51 44.54
CA TRP A 7 25.68 8.44 43.10
C TRP A 7 26.02 9.74 42.38
N LEU A 8 27.31 10.02 42.18
CA LEU A 8 27.78 11.10 41.28
C LEU A 8 27.27 10.88 39.85
N LEU A 9 26.96 11.95 39.11
CA LEU A 9 26.43 11.88 37.75
C LEU A 9 27.31 11.02 36.82
N ASP A 10 28.64 11.19 36.88
CA ASP A 10 29.58 10.40 36.09
C ASP A 10 29.59 8.90 36.43
N LYS A 11 29.24 8.55 37.68
CA LYS A 11 29.07 7.14 38.07
C LYS A 11 27.75 6.59 37.53
N ARG A 12 26.67 7.37 37.56
CA ARG A 12 25.37 6.98 36.98
C ARG A 12 25.48 6.75 35.49
N GLN A 13 26.14 7.67 34.77
CA GLN A 13 26.35 7.55 33.33
C GLN A 13 27.15 6.29 32.97
N ARG A 14 28.29 6.05 33.63
CA ARG A 14 29.10 4.84 33.40
C ARG A 14 28.34 3.55 33.70
N VAL A 15 27.55 3.51 34.77
CA VAL A 15 26.72 2.33 35.09
C VAL A 15 25.66 2.12 34.01
N ALA A 16 24.98 3.18 33.56
CA ALA A 16 23.99 3.09 32.49
C ALA A 16 24.60 2.63 31.16
N GLU A 17 25.75 3.17 30.76
CA GLU A 17 26.47 2.75 29.56
C GLU A 17 26.86 1.27 29.61
N ASN A 18 27.39 0.81 30.75
CA ASN A 18 27.75 -0.60 30.92
C ASN A 18 26.52 -1.52 30.88
N LEU A 19 25.41 -1.11 31.49
CA LEU A 19 24.16 -1.87 31.43
C LEU A 19 23.65 -1.97 29.98
N LEU A 20 23.68 -0.88 29.22
CA LEU A 20 23.29 -0.89 27.80
C LEU A 20 24.21 -1.80 26.96
N LYS A 21 25.53 -1.73 27.15
CA LYS A 21 26.50 -2.61 26.49
C LYS A 21 26.30 -4.09 26.85
N ASN A 22 25.88 -4.40 28.07
CA ASN A 22 25.60 -5.76 28.49
C ASN A 22 24.25 -6.29 27.94
N VAL A 23 23.23 -5.43 27.88
CA VAL A 23 21.92 -5.76 27.31
C VAL A 23 22.03 -6.00 25.81
N ASP A 24 22.83 -5.19 25.11
CA ASP A 24 23.07 -5.31 23.68
C ASP A 24 24.53 -5.68 23.37
N PHE A 25 25.03 -6.75 24.00
CA PHE A 25 26.41 -7.22 23.83
C PHE A 25 26.78 -7.60 22.38
N LYS A 26 25.77 -7.77 21.51
CA LYS A 26 25.93 -8.02 20.07
C LYS A 26 25.88 -6.73 19.22
N ASN A 27 25.69 -5.57 19.85
CA ASN A 27 25.56 -4.26 19.20
C ASN A 27 24.47 -4.24 18.10
N LEU A 28 23.35 -4.90 18.36
CA LEU A 28 22.20 -4.99 17.45
C LEU A 28 21.33 -3.73 17.47
N PHE A 29 21.34 -3.00 18.58
CA PHE A 29 20.46 -1.86 18.87
C PHE A 29 21.21 -0.57 19.22
N HIS A 30 22.52 -0.61 19.43
CA HIS A 30 23.36 0.57 19.67
C HIS A 30 24.66 0.58 18.86
N CYS A 31 25.20 1.78 18.65
CA CYS A 31 26.52 1.94 18.05
C CYS A 31 27.61 1.65 19.09
N SER A 32 28.55 0.76 18.76
CA SER A 32 29.68 0.41 19.63
C SER A 32 30.88 1.35 19.48
N ALA A 33 30.76 2.43 18.70
CA ALA A 33 31.83 3.41 18.53
C ALA A 33 32.09 4.15 19.85
N SER A 34 33.36 4.45 20.11
CA SER A 34 33.82 5.17 21.30
C SER A 34 34.70 6.32 20.88
N PHE A 35 34.52 7.48 21.50
CA PHE A 35 35.17 8.73 21.11
C PHE A 35 35.95 9.32 22.27
N ILE A 36 37.07 9.96 21.97
CA ILE A 36 37.97 10.55 22.99
C ILE A 36 37.50 11.96 23.36
N ASN A 37 36.91 12.69 22.41
CA ASN A 37 36.44 14.05 22.57
C ASN A 37 35.03 14.22 21.96
N ALA A 38 34.42 15.38 22.22
CA ALA A 38 33.08 15.70 21.73
C ALA A 38 33.02 15.96 20.21
N GLU A 39 34.12 16.45 19.62
CA GLU A 39 34.21 16.75 18.18
C GLU A 39 34.16 15.47 17.34
N ASP A 40 34.86 14.42 17.75
CA ASP A 40 34.83 13.10 17.10
C ASP A 40 33.43 12.46 17.19
N LEU A 41 32.72 12.68 18.29
CA LEU A 41 31.34 12.21 18.47
C LEU A 41 30.37 12.96 17.55
N ASP A 42 30.51 14.29 17.45
CA ASP A 42 29.69 15.13 16.58
C ASP A 42 29.90 14.75 15.10
N ASN A 43 31.16 14.60 14.69
CA ASN A 43 31.53 14.14 13.35
C ASN A 43 30.98 12.74 13.02
N HIS A 44 30.82 11.87 14.03
CA HIS A 44 30.21 10.55 13.84
C HIS A 44 28.69 10.61 13.71
N PHE A 45 28.03 11.51 14.42
CA PHE A 45 26.58 11.54 14.56
C PHE A 45 25.85 11.48 13.21
N ASP A 46 26.30 12.27 12.24
CA ASP A 46 25.72 12.33 10.89
C ASP A 46 25.84 11.03 10.10
N ASN A 47 26.88 10.24 10.38
CA ASN A 47 27.19 8.98 9.70
C ASN A 47 26.76 7.75 10.51
N CYS A 48 26.25 7.93 11.74
CA CYS A 48 25.82 6.84 12.59
C CYS A 48 24.56 6.18 12.02
N ASN A 49 24.60 4.87 11.78
CA ASN A 49 23.42 4.11 11.37
C ASN A 49 22.36 3.97 12.48
N PHE A 50 22.73 4.25 13.72
CA PHE A 50 21.81 4.25 14.86
C PHE A 50 21.26 5.66 15.19
N ARG A 51 21.63 6.69 14.41
CA ARG A 51 21.06 8.03 14.60
C ARG A 51 19.56 8.00 14.40
N ALA A 52 18.84 8.75 15.23
CA ALA A 52 17.40 8.89 15.09
C ALA A 52 17.08 9.71 13.83
N VAL A 53 16.19 9.17 12.99
CA VAL A 53 15.66 9.84 11.80
C VAL A 53 14.13 9.91 11.89
N VAL A 54 13.56 10.89 11.20
CA VAL A 54 12.12 11.05 11.05
C VAL A 54 11.75 10.65 9.62
N CYS A 55 10.60 10.00 9.44
CA CYS A 55 10.11 9.72 8.10
C CYS A 55 9.78 11.01 7.34
N ASN A 56 10.20 11.09 6.07
CA ASN A 56 9.92 12.25 5.20
C ASN A 56 8.58 12.15 4.45
N ASN A 57 7.87 11.03 4.55
CA ASN A 57 6.57 10.87 3.90
C ASN A 57 5.53 11.76 4.59
N VAL A 58 4.79 12.55 3.80
CA VAL A 58 3.77 13.49 4.30
C VAL A 58 2.75 12.75 5.16
N GLY A 59 2.57 13.20 6.41
CA GLY A 59 1.63 12.61 7.37
C GLY A 59 2.20 11.46 8.21
N CYS A 60 3.44 10.99 7.94
CA CYS A 60 4.11 10.03 8.78
C CYS A 60 4.93 10.73 9.88
N ASN A 61 4.62 10.44 11.15
CA ASN A 61 5.36 10.98 12.31
C ASN A 61 6.32 9.96 12.94
N ALA A 62 6.66 8.89 12.20
CA ALA A 62 7.50 7.82 12.72
C ALA A 62 8.94 8.31 12.97
N ARG A 63 9.51 7.88 14.09
CA ARG A 63 10.90 8.10 14.49
C ARG A 63 11.57 6.76 14.74
N PHE A 64 12.71 6.52 14.12
CA PHE A 64 13.43 5.26 14.17
C PHE A 64 14.91 5.47 13.84
N SER A 65 15.74 4.45 14.03
CA SER A 65 17.18 4.51 13.70
C SER A 65 17.40 4.45 12.18
N ALA A 66 18.40 5.17 11.65
CA ALA A 66 18.70 5.21 10.21
C ALA A 66 18.86 3.82 9.57
N VAL A 67 19.32 2.81 10.31
CA VAL A 67 19.40 1.41 9.88
C VAL A 67 18.05 0.83 9.43
N HIS A 68 16.95 1.26 10.05
CA HIS A 68 15.59 0.81 9.73
C HIS A 68 14.89 1.67 8.67
N LEU A 69 15.59 2.65 8.08
CA LEU A 69 14.98 3.56 7.10
C LEU A 69 14.44 2.81 5.87
N LYS A 70 15.17 1.83 5.35
CA LYS A 70 14.73 1.04 4.19
C LYS A 70 13.51 0.19 4.52
N GLU A 71 13.57 -0.54 5.62
CA GLU A 71 12.45 -1.37 6.10
C GLU A 71 11.19 -0.53 6.34
N HIS A 72 11.33 0.63 6.98
CA HIS A 72 10.22 1.56 7.16
C HIS A 72 9.68 2.04 5.82
N ASP A 73 10.53 2.45 4.88
CA ASP A 73 10.12 2.97 3.57
C ASP A 73 9.38 1.91 2.73
N GLU A 74 9.74 0.63 2.86
CA GLU A 74 9.03 -0.48 2.22
C GLU A 74 7.60 -0.63 2.78
N HIS A 75 7.40 -0.42 4.08
CA HIS A 75 6.12 -0.65 4.75
C HIS A 75 5.37 0.62 5.15
N CYS A 76 5.89 1.80 4.84
CA CYS A 76 5.32 3.06 5.31
C CYS A 76 3.88 3.24 4.79
N PRO A 77 2.87 3.36 5.68
CA PRO A 77 1.48 3.48 5.25
C PRO A 77 1.17 4.79 4.52
N PHE A 78 1.98 5.82 4.73
CA PHE A 78 1.83 7.14 4.12
C PHE A 78 2.62 7.30 2.81
N LYS A 79 3.42 6.30 2.44
CA LYS A 79 4.16 6.34 1.18
C LYS A 79 3.18 6.30 0.02
N ILE A 80 3.38 7.21 -0.92
CA ILE A 80 2.64 7.28 -2.17
C ILE A 80 3.27 6.28 -3.15
N ILE A 81 2.47 5.33 -3.62
CA ILE A 81 2.90 4.26 -4.52
C ILE A 81 1.92 4.16 -5.71
N PRO A 82 2.35 3.66 -6.88
CA PRO A 82 1.45 3.44 -8.00
C PRO A 82 0.35 2.45 -7.64
N CYS A 83 -0.84 2.64 -8.23
CA CYS A 83 -1.96 1.74 -8.03
C CYS A 83 -1.64 0.29 -8.43
N GLU A 84 -2.02 -0.67 -7.58
CA GLU A 84 -1.81 -2.11 -7.81
C GLU A 84 -2.62 -2.63 -9.00
N GLN A 85 -3.77 -2.02 -9.28
CA GLN A 85 -4.59 -2.30 -10.47
C GLN A 85 -4.07 -1.59 -11.74
N LYS A 86 -2.90 -0.92 -11.66
CA LYS A 86 -2.22 -0.24 -12.77
C LYS A 86 -3.07 0.84 -13.45
N CYS A 87 -3.89 1.55 -12.68
CA CYS A 87 -4.45 2.82 -13.15
C CYS A 87 -3.35 3.91 -13.18
N THR A 88 -3.71 5.12 -13.60
CA THR A 88 -2.78 6.26 -13.73
C THR A 88 -2.41 6.92 -12.40
N ASP A 89 -3.08 6.56 -11.31
CA ASP A 89 -2.99 7.28 -10.04
C ASP A 89 -1.89 6.71 -9.13
N ASN A 90 -1.31 7.61 -8.34
CA ASN A 90 -0.45 7.25 -7.22
C ASN A 90 -1.21 7.47 -5.92
N ILE A 91 -1.28 6.43 -5.08
CA ILE A 91 -2.14 6.37 -3.90
C ILE A 91 -1.28 6.14 -2.66
N MET A 92 -1.66 6.75 -1.52
CA MET A 92 -1.05 6.38 -0.25
C MET A 92 -1.31 4.90 0.03
N ARG A 93 -0.28 4.16 0.46
CA ARG A 93 -0.39 2.71 0.73
C ARG A 93 -1.61 2.35 1.58
N ARG A 94 -1.89 3.12 2.65
CA ARG A 94 -3.06 2.93 3.53
C ARG A 94 -4.43 3.06 2.85
N ASP A 95 -4.50 3.80 1.75
CA ASP A 95 -5.75 4.08 1.04
C ASP A 95 -5.92 3.22 -0.23
N MET A 96 -4.93 2.37 -0.54
CA MET A 96 -4.89 1.54 -1.76
C MET A 96 -6.11 0.65 -1.88
N ASP A 97 -6.43 -0.12 -0.83
CA ASP A 97 -7.58 -1.03 -0.82
C ASP A 97 -8.87 -0.28 -1.10
N ARG A 98 -9.09 0.85 -0.39
CA ARG A 98 -10.28 1.68 -0.58
C ARG A 98 -10.36 2.20 -2.01
N HIS A 99 -9.27 2.70 -2.57
CA HIS A 99 -9.22 3.17 -3.96
C HIS A 99 -9.64 2.06 -4.93
N CYS A 100 -9.00 0.88 -4.83
CA CYS A 100 -9.23 -0.29 -5.68
C CYS A 100 -10.68 -0.79 -5.66
N ILE A 101 -11.41 -0.64 -4.54
CA ILE A 101 -12.81 -1.08 -4.41
C ILE A 101 -13.85 0.00 -4.65
N THR A 102 -13.49 1.28 -4.69
CA THR A 102 -14.48 2.37 -4.79
C THR A 102 -14.36 3.13 -6.10
N VAL A 103 -13.24 3.80 -6.31
CA VAL A 103 -13.08 4.85 -7.33
C VAL A 103 -12.11 4.49 -8.43
N CYS A 104 -11.35 3.39 -8.29
CA CYS A 104 -10.37 3.00 -9.30
C CYS A 104 -11.06 2.69 -10.63
N PRO A 105 -10.62 3.29 -11.76
CA PRO A 105 -11.19 3.01 -13.08
C PRO A 105 -10.91 1.58 -13.56
N MET A 106 -9.90 0.93 -12.99
CA MET A 106 -9.53 -0.47 -13.29
C MET A 106 -10.27 -1.48 -12.41
N LYS A 107 -11.10 -1.02 -11.46
CA LYS A 107 -11.92 -1.89 -10.62
C LYS A 107 -12.79 -2.80 -11.49
N LEU A 108 -12.86 -4.08 -11.14
CA LEU A 108 -13.78 -5.02 -11.78
C LEU A 108 -15.22 -4.75 -11.36
N VAL A 109 -16.09 -4.62 -12.36
CA VAL A 109 -17.53 -4.49 -12.21
C VAL A 109 -18.24 -5.51 -13.09
N ASN A 110 -19.45 -5.90 -12.69
CA ASN A 110 -20.29 -6.75 -13.51
C ASN A 110 -20.83 -5.96 -14.69
N CYS A 111 -20.95 -6.62 -15.84
CA CYS A 111 -21.66 -6.05 -17.00
C CYS A 111 -23.09 -5.62 -16.61
N PRO A 112 -23.62 -4.50 -17.13
CA PRO A 112 -25.02 -4.09 -16.90
C PRO A 112 -26.05 -5.19 -17.26
N PHE A 113 -25.72 -6.06 -18.20
CA PHE A 113 -26.54 -7.20 -18.61
C PHE A 113 -26.36 -8.45 -17.74
N TYR A 114 -25.73 -8.33 -16.57
CA TYR A 114 -25.52 -9.46 -15.64
C TYR A 114 -26.82 -10.10 -15.20
N ALA A 115 -27.84 -9.29 -14.90
CA ALA A 115 -29.15 -9.76 -14.49
C ALA A 115 -29.85 -10.62 -15.55
N VAL A 116 -29.51 -10.45 -16.84
CA VAL A 116 -30.13 -11.17 -17.96
C VAL A 116 -29.25 -12.28 -18.53
N GLY A 117 -28.04 -12.47 -17.99
CA GLY A 117 -27.21 -13.65 -18.25
C GLY A 117 -25.75 -13.38 -18.62
N CYS A 118 -25.33 -12.12 -18.82
CA CYS A 118 -23.93 -11.80 -19.13
C CYS A 118 -23.06 -11.87 -17.87
N ARG A 119 -22.25 -12.93 -17.71
CA ARG A 119 -21.43 -13.15 -16.51
C ARG A 119 -20.04 -12.52 -16.55
N SER A 120 -19.82 -11.56 -17.45
CA SER A 120 -18.52 -10.91 -17.61
C SER A 120 -18.23 -9.94 -16.45
N ALA A 121 -17.05 -10.11 -15.85
CA ALA A 121 -16.45 -9.17 -14.90
C ALA A 121 -15.35 -8.38 -15.62
N ILE A 122 -15.49 -7.05 -15.64
CA ILE A 122 -14.77 -6.19 -16.58
C ILE A 122 -14.25 -4.96 -15.83
N ALA A 123 -13.06 -4.47 -16.19
CA ALA A 123 -12.59 -3.19 -15.69
C ALA A 123 -13.62 -2.09 -16.00
N GLN A 124 -13.92 -1.25 -15.02
CA GLN A 124 -14.96 -0.22 -15.11
C GLN A 124 -14.78 0.68 -16.35
N CYS A 125 -13.55 1.08 -16.67
CA CYS A 125 -13.24 1.87 -17.87
C CYS A 125 -13.51 1.15 -19.20
N MET A 126 -13.59 -0.19 -19.20
CA MET A 126 -13.77 -1.01 -20.41
C MET A 126 -15.22 -1.47 -20.62
N VAL A 127 -16.13 -1.18 -19.69
CA VAL A 127 -17.54 -1.60 -19.77
C VAL A 127 -18.21 -1.11 -21.04
N GLY A 128 -18.01 0.17 -21.40
CA GLY A 128 -18.59 0.73 -22.62
C GLY A 128 -18.15 -0.02 -23.88
N LYS A 129 -16.85 -0.30 -24.00
CA LYS A 129 -16.29 -1.06 -25.12
C LYS A 129 -16.87 -2.48 -25.18
N HIS A 130 -16.91 -3.18 -24.06
CA HIS A 130 -17.54 -4.51 -23.99
C HIS A 130 -19.00 -4.48 -24.45
N CYS A 131 -19.79 -3.50 -23.97
CA CYS A 131 -21.19 -3.39 -24.37
C CYS A 131 -21.38 -3.14 -25.87
N SER A 132 -20.44 -2.43 -26.52
CA SER A 132 -20.45 -2.26 -27.97
C SER A 132 -20.02 -3.53 -28.71
N ASP A 133 -18.94 -4.19 -28.26
CA ASP A 133 -18.37 -5.36 -28.92
C ASP A 133 -19.29 -6.60 -28.78
N ASP A 134 -19.99 -6.76 -27.65
CA ASP A 134 -20.84 -7.91 -27.32
C ASP A 134 -22.36 -7.65 -27.51
N LEU A 135 -22.73 -6.60 -28.26
CA LEU A 135 -24.13 -6.17 -28.42
C LEU A 135 -25.07 -7.33 -28.83
N GLN A 136 -24.68 -8.14 -29.82
CA GLN A 136 -25.50 -9.28 -30.28
C GLN A 136 -25.71 -10.33 -29.18
N SER A 137 -24.68 -10.60 -28.38
CA SER A 137 -24.76 -11.52 -27.25
C SER A 137 -25.69 -10.97 -26.17
N HIS A 138 -25.61 -9.68 -25.86
CA HIS A 138 -26.50 -9.02 -24.91
C HIS A 138 -27.97 -9.05 -25.38
N LEU A 139 -28.22 -8.81 -26.67
CA LEU A 139 -29.55 -8.93 -27.26
C LEU A 139 -30.08 -10.37 -27.17
N LEU A 140 -29.24 -11.37 -27.43
CA LEU A 140 -29.62 -12.77 -27.29
C LEU A 140 -29.99 -13.12 -25.83
N HIS A 141 -29.22 -12.64 -24.86
CA HIS A 141 -29.53 -12.81 -23.44
C HIS A 141 -30.89 -12.20 -23.05
N LEU A 142 -31.18 -10.99 -23.54
CA LEU A 142 -32.48 -10.34 -23.35
C LEU A 142 -33.62 -11.15 -23.97
N LEU A 143 -33.46 -11.56 -25.23
CA LEU A 143 -34.50 -12.31 -25.95
C LEU A 143 -34.76 -13.67 -25.33
N LYS A 144 -33.74 -14.37 -24.82
CA LYS A 144 -33.92 -15.61 -24.04
C LYS A 144 -34.73 -15.38 -22.77
N GLY A 145 -34.55 -14.24 -22.10
CA GLY A 145 -35.33 -13.87 -20.93
C GLY A 145 -36.81 -13.61 -21.23
N ILE A 146 -37.10 -12.99 -22.38
CA ILE A 146 -38.47 -12.64 -22.83
C ILE A 146 -39.19 -13.86 -23.44
N HIS A 147 -38.50 -14.63 -24.28
CA HIS A 147 -39.05 -15.74 -25.04
C HIS A 147 -38.50 -17.08 -24.54
N LYS A 148 -38.97 -17.52 -23.37
CA LYS A 148 -38.48 -18.73 -22.68
C LYS A 148 -38.63 -20.03 -23.50
N ASP A 149 -39.63 -20.09 -24.38
CA ASP A 149 -39.95 -21.29 -25.17
C ASP A 149 -39.42 -21.21 -26.63
N ALA A 150 -38.77 -20.10 -27.01
CA ALA A 150 -38.27 -19.94 -28.38
C ALA A 150 -36.98 -20.73 -28.62
N SER A 151 -36.85 -21.31 -29.81
CA SER A 151 -35.64 -22.01 -30.21
C SER A 151 -34.46 -21.04 -30.36
N GLY A 152 -33.23 -21.50 -30.13
CA GLY A 152 -32.03 -20.67 -30.28
C GLY A 152 -31.88 -20.08 -31.69
N GLY A 153 -32.35 -20.78 -32.72
CA GLY A 153 -32.33 -20.31 -34.11
C GLY A 153 -33.29 -19.15 -34.35
N ASP A 154 -34.50 -19.20 -33.77
CA ASP A 154 -35.49 -18.11 -33.87
C ASP A 154 -34.99 -16.84 -33.17
N LEU A 155 -34.30 -17.00 -32.04
CA LEU A 155 -33.73 -15.88 -31.30
C LEU A 155 -32.59 -15.20 -32.06
N ASN A 156 -31.69 -15.98 -32.67
CA ASN A 156 -30.60 -15.43 -33.49
C ASN A 156 -31.12 -14.63 -34.68
N ARG A 157 -32.14 -15.14 -35.38
CA ARG A 157 -32.78 -14.43 -36.49
C ARG A 157 -33.40 -13.09 -36.05
N ARG A 158 -33.98 -13.04 -34.84
CA ARG A 158 -34.50 -11.80 -34.26
C ARG A 158 -33.38 -10.81 -33.92
N VAL A 159 -32.24 -11.27 -33.41
CA VAL A 159 -31.07 -10.39 -33.17
C VAL A 159 -30.60 -9.76 -34.48
N GLU A 160 -30.46 -10.55 -35.55
CA GLU A 160 -30.04 -10.05 -36.86
C GLU A 160 -30.97 -8.96 -37.40
N LEU A 161 -32.29 -9.11 -37.21
CA LEU A 161 -33.29 -8.12 -37.61
C LEU A 161 -33.25 -6.82 -36.79
N ILE A 162 -32.75 -6.87 -35.55
CA ILE A 162 -32.66 -5.70 -34.64
C ILE A 162 -31.37 -4.90 -34.89
N VAL A 163 -30.32 -5.55 -35.39
CA VAL A 163 -28.99 -4.95 -35.60
C VAL A 163 -28.83 -4.36 -37.01
N GLN A 164 -29.76 -4.63 -37.93
CA GLN A 164 -29.89 -3.96 -39.24
C GLN A 164 -30.48 -2.56 -39.11
#